data_AF-A0A6B3G9D0-F1
#
_entry.id   AF-A0A6B3G9D0-F1
#
_cell.length_a   1.000
_cell.length_b   1.000
_cell.length_c   1.000
_cell.angle_alpha   90.00
_cell.angle_beta   90.00
_cell.angle_gamma   90.00
#
_symmetry.space_group_name_H-M   'P 1'
#
loop_
_entity.id
_entity.type
_entity.pdbx_description
1 polymer ?
#
loop_
_entity_poly.entity_id
_entity_poly.type
_entity_poly.pdbx_seq_one_letter_code
_entity_poly.pdbx_strand_id
1 'polypeptide(L)'
;DMYGNRTVCGIGRGDSAMRVAGRRPNTLARLGEAIDVIRDLAEGREATVDGQPVQIPWVKDGRLPVWMAAYGPKALALAGQKADGFILQ
;
A
#
# COMPACT_ATOMS: atom_id res chain seq x y z
N ASP A 1 -5.59 23.89 -1.19
CA ASP A 1 -5.88 23.46 -2.58
C ASP A 1 -5.14 24.23 -3.67
N MET A 2 -3.81 24.35 -3.62
CA MET A 2 -3.11 25.08 -4.68
C MET A 2 -2.75 24.19 -5.90
N TYR A 3 -2.73 22.87 -5.75
CA TYR A 3 -2.24 21.96 -6.79
C TYR A 3 -2.97 20.61 -6.93
N GLY A 4 -4.07 20.40 -6.20
CA GLY A 4 -4.81 19.12 -6.21
C GLY A 4 -4.00 17.92 -5.71
N ASN A 5 -4.54 16.72 -5.92
CA ASN A 5 -3.85 15.47 -5.55
C ASN A 5 -2.69 15.18 -6.51
N ARG A 6 -1.49 15.05 -5.97
CA ARG A 6 -0.25 14.78 -6.73
C ARG A 6 0.59 13.66 -6.13
N THR A 7 0.02 12.90 -5.20
CA THR A 7 0.73 11.84 -4.51
C THR A 7 0.34 10.49 -5.09
N VAL A 8 1.34 9.66 -5.39
CA VAL A 8 1.18 8.25 -5.75
C VAL A 8 2.02 7.43 -4.79
N CYS A 9 1.45 6.35 -4.25
CA CYS A 9 2.16 5.44 -3.36
C CYS A 9 2.72 4.27 -4.18
N GLY A 10 4.04 4.22 -4.35
CA GLY A 10 4.72 3.02 -4.82
C GLY A 10 5.03 2.09 -3.64
N ILE A 11 4.64 0.82 -3.72
CA ILE A 11 4.87 -0.16 -2.65
C ILE A 11 5.40 -1.49 -3.19
N GLY A 12 6.24 -2.16 -2.40
CA GLY A 12 6.75 -3.49 -2.70
C GLY A 12 6.93 -4.32 -1.43
N ARG A 13 7.19 -5.62 -1.61
CA ARG A 13 7.34 -6.58 -0.50
C ARG A 13 8.53 -6.27 0.44
N GLY A 14 9.51 -5.51 -0.04
CA GLY A 14 10.71 -5.13 0.72
C GLY A 14 11.78 -6.21 0.74
N ASP A 15 11.98 -6.92 -0.36
CA ASP A 15 12.85 -8.09 -0.42
C ASP A 15 14.32 -7.79 -0.07
N SER A 16 14.95 -6.80 -0.72
CA SER A 16 16.33 -6.41 -0.42
C SER A 16 16.43 -5.62 0.88
N ALA A 17 15.53 -4.64 1.08
CA ALA A 17 15.54 -3.78 2.26
C ALA A 17 15.44 -4.57 3.57
N MET A 18 14.54 -5.57 3.63
CA MET A 18 14.38 -6.40 4.84
C MET A 18 15.59 -7.29 5.06
N ARG A 19 16.16 -7.89 4.01
CA ARG A 19 17.35 -8.75 4.11
C ARG A 19 18.58 -7.96 4.57
N VAL A 20 18.80 -6.76 4.06
CA VAL A 20 19.88 -5.85 4.51
C VAL A 20 19.73 -5.51 5.99
N ALA A 21 18.49 -5.34 6.46
CA ALA A 21 18.18 -5.11 7.87
C ALA A 21 18.21 -6.38 8.74
N GLY A 22 18.65 -7.54 8.22
CA GLY A 22 18.67 -8.81 8.96
C GLY A 22 17.28 -9.39 9.26
N ARG A 23 16.23 -8.90 8.59
CA ARG A 23 14.83 -9.30 8.79
C ARG A 23 14.35 -10.17 7.62
N ARG A 24 13.32 -10.97 7.88
CA ARG A 24 12.62 -11.72 6.82
C ARG A 24 11.76 -10.76 5.98
N PRO A 25 11.73 -10.88 4.64
CA PRO A 25 10.82 -10.07 3.85
C PRO A 25 9.36 -10.34 4.18
N ASN A 26 8.49 -9.35 3.97
CA ASN A 26 7.07 -9.45 4.29
C ASN A 26 6.36 -10.51 3.43
N THR A 27 5.21 -10.98 3.88
CA THR A 27 4.34 -11.86 3.09
C THR A 27 3.52 -11.05 2.08
N LEU A 28 3.03 -11.70 1.02
CA LEU A 28 2.09 -11.06 0.09
C LEU A 28 0.76 -10.72 0.79
N ALA A 29 0.31 -11.55 1.74
CA ALA A 29 -0.86 -11.25 2.56
C ALA A 29 -0.68 -9.93 3.33
N ARG A 30 0.46 -9.77 4.01
CA ARG A 30 0.75 -8.54 4.75
C ARG A 30 0.86 -7.32 3.83
N LEU A 31 1.42 -7.49 2.64
CA LEU A 31 1.46 -6.43 1.64
C LEU A 31 0.05 -6.02 1.18
N GLY A 32 -0.83 -6.99 0.93
CA GLY A 32 -2.23 -6.73 0.56
C GLY A 32 -3.00 -5.96 1.65
N GLU A 33 -2.88 -6.41 2.90
CA GLU A 33 -3.46 -5.69 4.06
C GLU A 33 -2.93 -4.25 4.16
N ALA A 34 -1.61 -4.07 3.97
CA ALA A 34 -1.00 -2.75 4.03
C ALA A 34 -1.53 -1.82 2.93
N ILE A 35 -1.78 -2.33 1.71
CA ILE A 35 -2.38 -1.54 0.63
C ILE A 35 -3.76 -1.03 1.03
N ASP A 36 -4.61 -1.90 1.57
CA ASP A 36 -5.97 -1.53 2.00
C ASP A 36 -5.89 -0.47 3.11
N VAL A 37 -5.12 -0.72 4.17
CA VAL A 37 -4.97 0.20 5.31
C VAL A 37 -4.42 1.57 4.88
N ILE A 38 -3.36 1.59 4.08
CA ILE A 38 -2.72 2.85 3.64
C ILE A 38 -3.70 3.66 2.79
N ARG A 39 -4.41 3.00 1.86
CA ARG A 39 -5.41 3.65 1.01
C ARG A 39 -6.55 4.21 1.85
N ASP A 40 -7.11 3.41 2.75
CA ASP A 40 -8.25 3.79 3.58
C ASP A 40 -7.91 5.02 4.43
N LEU A 41 -6.79 5.00 5.14
CA LEU A 41 -6.34 6.14 5.96
C LEU A 41 -6.05 7.38 5.13
N ALA A 42 -5.39 7.24 3.97
CA ALA A 42 -5.07 8.36 3.09
C ALA A 42 -6.31 8.98 2.42
N GLU A 43 -7.40 8.23 2.33
CA GLU A 43 -8.70 8.68 1.81
C GLU A 43 -9.66 9.12 2.92
N GLY A 44 -9.20 9.15 4.18
CA GLY A 44 -10.01 9.55 5.33
C GLY A 44 -11.02 8.50 5.78
N ARG A 45 -10.93 7.26 5.28
CA ARG A 45 -11.74 6.11 5.69
C ARG A 45 -11.13 5.46 6.94
N GLU A 46 -11.95 4.76 7.71
CA GLU A 46 -11.48 3.96 8.85
C GLU A 46 -10.75 2.70 8.35
N ALA A 47 -9.67 2.33 9.02
CA ALA A 47 -8.90 1.14 8.74
C ALA A 47 -8.53 0.40 10.04
N THR A 48 -8.41 -0.92 9.98
CA THR A 48 -7.94 -1.72 11.12
C THR A 48 -6.41 -1.82 11.10
N VAL A 49 -5.77 -1.25 12.11
CA VAL A 49 -4.31 -1.31 12.32
C VAL A 49 -4.04 -2.09 13.60
N ASP A 50 -3.37 -3.23 13.48
CA ASP A 50 -3.02 -4.10 14.61
C ASP A 50 -4.23 -4.44 15.51
N GLY A 51 -5.38 -4.67 14.87
CA GLY A 51 -6.64 -5.00 15.55
C GLY A 51 -7.40 -3.80 16.12
N GLN A 52 -6.89 -2.58 15.95
CA GLN A 52 -7.54 -1.35 16.41
C GLN A 52 -8.12 -0.56 15.23
N PRO A 53 -9.37 -0.07 15.31
CA PRO A 53 -9.90 0.85 14.31
C PRO A 53 -9.17 2.19 14.42
N VAL A 54 -8.70 2.70 13.29
CA VAL A 54 -7.99 3.98 13.18
C VAL A 54 -8.58 4.77 12.02
N GLN A 55 -8.78 6.07 12.22
CA GLN A 55 -9.18 7.01 11.17
C GLN A 55 -8.38 8.29 11.32
N ILE A 56 -8.09 8.97 10.21
CA ILE A 56 -7.47 10.30 10.21
C ILE A 56 -8.57 11.35 9.92
N PRO A 57 -9.20 11.95 10.95
CA PRO A 57 -10.46 12.70 10.78
C PRO A 57 -10.31 14.04 10.07
N TRP A 58 -9.09 14.54 9.90
CA TRP A 58 -8.82 15.80 9.18
C TRP A 58 -8.53 15.62 7.69
N VAL A 59 -8.49 14.38 7.17
CA VAL A 59 -8.40 14.14 5.73
C VAL A 59 -9.76 14.44 5.09
N LYS A 60 -9.77 15.37 4.14
CA LYS A 60 -10.95 15.72 3.34
C LYS A 60 -10.63 15.48 1.87
N ASP A 61 -11.52 14.78 1.18
CA ASP A 61 -11.39 14.45 -0.25
C ASP A 61 -10.04 13.80 -0.63
N GLY A 62 -9.48 13.02 0.30
CA GLY A 62 -8.22 12.30 0.10
C GLY A 62 -8.33 11.26 -1.01
N ARG A 63 -7.27 11.11 -1.80
CA ARG A 63 -7.13 10.10 -2.85
C ARG A 63 -5.70 9.63 -2.92
N LEU A 64 -5.48 8.32 -3.00
CA LEU A 64 -4.12 7.79 -3.11
C LEU A 64 -4.08 6.62 -4.09
N PRO A 65 -3.68 6.84 -5.35
CA PRO A 65 -3.30 5.75 -6.23
C PRO A 65 -2.14 4.96 -5.62
N VAL A 66 -2.29 3.65 -5.51
CA VAL A 66 -1.30 2.72 -4.98
C VAL A 66 -0.81 1.81 -6.11
N TRP A 67 0.48 1.86 -6.39
CA TRP A 67 1.14 1.07 -7.43
C TRP A 67 2.02 0.02 -6.78
N MET A 68 1.86 -1.24 -7.18
CA MET A 68 2.61 -2.36 -6.61
C MET A 68 3.75 -2.78 -7.54
N ALA A 69 4.97 -2.85 -7.01
CA ALA A 69 6.07 -3.59 -7.62
C ALA A 69 5.87 -5.09 -7.37
N ALA A 70 5.90 -5.89 -8.44
CA ALA A 70 5.58 -7.31 -8.38
C ALA A 70 6.43 -8.13 -9.35
N TYR A 71 6.83 -9.33 -8.92
CA TYR A 71 7.48 -10.31 -9.78
C TYR A 71 6.93 -11.71 -9.49
N GLY A 72 6.62 -12.46 -10.55
CA GLY A 72 6.05 -13.80 -10.48
C GLY A 72 4.53 -13.82 -10.31
N PRO A 73 3.89 -14.96 -10.62
CA PRO A 73 2.45 -15.06 -10.86
C PRO A 73 1.60 -14.67 -9.64
N LYS A 74 2.02 -15.03 -8.42
CA LYS A 74 1.26 -14.70 -7.20
C LYS A 74 1.28 -13.21 -6.87
N ALA A 75 2.42 -12.55 -7.08
CA ALA A 75 2.56 -11.13 -6.82
C ALA A 75 1.82 -10.31 -7.89
N LEU A 76 1.89 -10.72 -9.16
CA LEU A 76 1.14 -10.10 -10.25
C LEU A 76 -0.38 -10.26 -10.06
N ALA A 77 -0.83 -11.43 -9.60
CA ALA A 77 -2.23 -11.64 -9.25
C ALA A 77 -2.69 -10.70 -8.13
N LEU A 78 -1.88 -10.53 -7.07
CA LEU A 78 -2.20 -9.59 -5.98
C LEU A 78 -2.24 -8.14 -6.49
N ALA A 79 -1.27 -7.74 -7.33
CA ALA A 79 -1.24 -6.41 -7.93
C ALA A 79 -2.54 -6.13 -8.73
N GLY A 80 -2.98 -7.08 -9.55
CA GLY A 80 -4.25 -6.96 -10.28
C GLY A 80 -5.51 -6.95 -9.41
N GLN A 81 -5.43 -7.46 -8.17
CA GLN A 81 -6.55 -7.47 -7.22
C GLN A 81 -6.62 -6.22 -6.34
N LYS A 82 -5.47 -5.61 -6.01
CA LYS A 82 -5.36 -4.61 -4.93
C LYS A 82 -4.76 -3.27 -5.35
N ALA A 83 -3.96 -3.24 -6.41
CA ALA A 83 -3.25 -2.03 -6.83
C ALA A 83 -3.94 -1.36 -8.03
N ASP A 84 -3.76 -0.04 -8.14
CA ASP A 84 -4.24 0.75 -9.28
C ASP A 84 -3.26 0.72 -10.46
N GLY A 85 -2.05 0.23 -10.22
CA GLY A 85 -0.98 0.16 -11.19
C GLY A 85 0.08 -0.87 -10.83
N PHE A 86 0.84 -1.26 -11.83
CA PHE A 86 1.94 -2.20 -11.71
C PHE A 86 3.25 -1.48 -12.04
N ILE A 87 4.25 -1.63 -11.16
CA ILE A 87 5.62 -1.19 -11.39
C ILE A 87 6.41 -2.41 -11.84
N LEU A 88 6.88 -2.38 -13.09
CA LEU A 88 7.79 -3.41 -13.59
C LEU A 88 9.10 -3.36 -12.79
N GLN A 89 9.45 -4.49 -12.17
CA GLN A 89 10.64 -4.66 -11.34
C GLN A 89 11.73 -5.43 -12.10
#